data_AF-Q0FGI1-F1
#
_entry.id   AF-Q0FGI1-F1
#
_cell.length_a   1.000
_cell.length_b   1.000
_cell.length_c   1.000
_cell.angle_alpha   90.00
_cell.angle_beta   90.00
_cell.angle_gamma   90.00
#
_symmetry.space_group_name_H-M   'P 1'
#
loop_
_entity.id
_entity.type
_entity.pdbx_description
1 polymer ?
#
loop_
_entity_poly.entity_id
_entity_poly.type
_entity_poly.pdbx_seq_one_letter_code
_entity_poly.pdbx_strand_id
1 'polypeptide(L)'
;MNIFQHKLSSGFVAGLAFIVCYISFTRQPSDAYLFPRVISVFFLTLSLWTFFKALLGLSKAGNGLTLNMFRNMLPGMLISSIYLFFAAKFLGFYTATAIAFFLLLTAYDPESYSSVNSWVKRIIITACFIAIMYTLFAKILVVYTPRGMFI
;
A
#
# COMPACT_ATOMS: atom_id res chain seq x y z
N MET A 1 1.22 14.04 -20.36
CA MET A 1 2.32 13.05 -20.29
C MET A 1 2.57 12.54 -21.70
N ASN A 2 3.82 12.43 -22.16
CA ASN A 2 4.07 11.91 -23.51
C ASN A 2 3.58 10.45 -23.58
N ILE A 3 2.96 10.00 -24.67
CA ILE A 3 2.41 8.63 -24.79
C ILE A 3 3.49 7.59 -24.48
N PHE A 4 4.73 7.91 -24.84
CA PHE A 4 5.92 7.13 -24.50
C PHE A 4 6.15 7.01 -22.97
N GLN A 5 6.01 8.09 -22.20
CA GLN A 5 6.13 8.06 -20.74
C GLN A 5 5.06 7.17 -20.10
N HIS A 6 3.82 7.21 -20.62
CA HIS A 6 2.73 6.35 -20.13
C HIS A 6 2.99 4.87 -20.42
N LYS A 7 3.44 4.54 -21.65
CA LYS A 7 3.85 3.17 -22.03
C LYS A 7 4.99 2.65 -21.16
N LEU A 8 6.02 3.49 -20.94
CA LEU A 8 7.16 3.14 -20.13
C LEU A 8 6.76 2.91 -18.66
N SER A 9 6.01 3.84 -18.06
CA SER A 9 5.56 3.74 -16.67
C SER A 9 4.64 2.54 -16.42
N SER A 10 3.65 2.32 -17.28
CA SER A 10 2.76 1.15 -17.17
C SER A 10 3.51 -0.17 -17.38
N GLY A 11 4.52 -0.19 -18.26
CA GLY A 11 5.41 -1.34 -18.44
C GLY A 11 6.21 -1.66 -17.18
N PHE A 12 6.76 -0.63 -16.50
CA PHE A 12 7.43 -0.81 -15.21
C PHE A 12 6.49 -1.39 -14.15
N VAL A 13 5.26 -0.88 -14.04
CA VAL A 13 4.27 -1.40 -13.09
C VAL A 13 3.91 -2.85 -13.39
N ALA A 14 3.70 -3.20 -14.67
CA ALA A 14 3.43 -4.59 -15.08
C ALA A 14 4.61 -5.53 -14.78
N GLY A 15 5.85 -5.07 -15.03
CA GLY A 15 7.06 -5.82 -14.67
C GLY A 15 7.18 -6.07 -13.16
N LEU A 16 6.94 -5.04 -12.34
CA LEU A 16 6.92 -5.18 -10.89
C LEU A 16 5.81 -6.14 -10.43
N ALA A 17 4.60 -6.03 -11.00
CA ALA A 17 3.50 -6.92 -10.67
C ALA A 17 3.82 -8.38 -11.02
N PHE A 18 4.52 -8.62 -12.14
CA PHE A 18 4.98 -9.95 -12.53
C PHE A 18 5.98 -10.50 -11.52
N ILE A 19 6.97 -9.71 -11.10
CA ILE A 19 7.94 -10.10 -10.07
C ILE A 19 7.25 -10.43 -8.75
N VAL A 20 6.32 -9.59 -8.30
CA VAL A 20 5.56 -9.80 -7.06
C VAL A 20 4.73 -11.07 -7.14
N CYS A 21 4.06 -11.33 -8.28
CA CYS A 21 3.32 -12.55 -8.52
C CYS A 21 4.25 -13.78 -8.48
N TYR A 22 5.34 -13.74 -9.24
CA TYR A 22 6.32 -14.83 -9.26
C TYR A 22 6.86 -15.17 -7.86
N ILE A 23 7.25 -14.16 -7.07
CA ILE A 23 7.73 -14.36 -5.69
C ILE A 23 6.62 -14.95 -4.80
N SER A 24 5.38 -14.46 -4.94
CA SER A 24 4.26 -14.93 -4.12
C SER A 24 3.93 -16.41 -4.35
N PHE A 25 4.13 -16.93 -5.56
CA PHE A 25 3.87 -18.34 -5.89
C PHE A 25 5.05 -19.28 -5.64
N THR A 26 6.29 -18.78 -5.71
CA THR A 26 7.50 -19.63 -5.59
C THR A 26 8.07 -19.73 -4.19
N ARG A 27 7.73 -18.80 -3.28
CA ARG A 27 8.23 -18.84 -1.90
C ARG A 27 7.46 -19.85 -1.04
N GLN A 28 8.21 -20.43 -0.10
CA GLN A 28 7.73 -21.38 0.91
C GLN A 28 7.91 -20.77 2.32
N PRO A 29 7.08 -21.17 3.31
CA PRO A 29 5.96 -22.11 3.22
C PRO A 29 4.75 -21.51 2.50
N SER A 30 4.04 -22.31 1.69
CA SER A 30 2.93 -21.86 0.84
C SER A 30 1.82 -21.13 1.61
N ASP A 31 1.56 -21.55 2.83
CA ASP A 31 0.45 -21.07 3.65
C ASP A 31 0.65 -19.62 4.08
N ALA A 32 1.91 -19.22 4.27
CA ALA A 32 2.29 -17.84 4.57
C ALA A 32 1.99 -16.86 3.41
N TYR A 33 1.90 -17.39 2.17
CA TYR A 33 1.79 -16.60 0.96
C TYR A 33 0.38 -16.62 0.34
N LEU A 34 -0.62 -17.19 1.01
CA LEU A 34 -2.00 -17.21 0.50
C LEU A 34 -2.53 -15.81 0.17
N PHE A 35 -2.38 -14.86 1.09
CA PHE A 35 -2.79 -13.47 0.85
C PHE A 35 -1.99 -12.79 -0.28
N PRO A 36 -0.63 -12.79 -0.25
CA PRO A 36 0.17 -12.30 -1.37
C PRO A 36 -0.20 -12.90 -2.73
N ARG A 37 -0.51 -14.20 -2.81
CA ARG A 37 -0.92 -14.86 -4.05
C ARG A 37 -2.21 -14.28 -4.60
N VAL A 38 -3.25 -14.16 -3.78
CA VAL A 38 -4.54 -13.59 -4.20
C VAL A 38 -4.35 -12.16 -4.70
N ILE A 39 -3.70 -11.30 -3.91
CA ILE A 39 -3.51 -9.89 -4.28
C ILE A 39 -2.62 -9.74 -5.52
N SER A 40 -1.58 -10.55 -5.65
CA SER A 40 -0.68 -10.48 -6.81
C SER A 40 -1.35 -10.88 -8.13
N VAL A 41 -2.33 -11.80 -8.12
CA VAL A 41 -3.13 -12.12 -9.31
C VAL A 41 -3.97 -10.94 -9.75
N PHE A 42 -4.69 -10.30 -8.82
CA PHE A 42 -5.48 -9.08 -9.13
C PHE A 42 -4.58 -7.95 -9.62
N PHE A 43 -3.46 -7.72 -8.93
CA PHE A 43 -2.51 -6.67 -9.28
C PHE A 43 -1.87 -6.91 -10.66
N LEU A 44 -1.42 -8.13 -10.95
CA LEU A 44 -0.87 -8.51 -12.26
C LEU A 44 -1.92 -8.33 -13.36
N THR A 45 -3.14 -8.82 -13.15
CA THR A 45 -4.22 -8.72 -14.15
C THR A 45 -4.53 -7.26 -14.49
N LEU A 46 -4.71 -6.41 -13.47
CA LEU A 46 -5.00 -4.98 -13.67
C LEU A 46 -3.79 -4.24 -14.29
N SER A 47 -2.56 -4.57 -13.88
CA SER A 47 -1.36 -3.97 -14.45
C SER A 47 -1.17 -4.33 -15.93
N LEU A 48 -1.38 -5.59 -16.31
CA LEU A 48 -1.31 -6.03 -17.70
C LEU A 48 -2.41 -5.36 -18.53
N TRP A 49 -3.64 -5.31 -18.01
CA TRP A 49 -4.73 -4.60 -18.67
C TRP A 49 -4.39 -3.14 -18.98
N THR A 50 -3.84 -2.42 -17.99
CA THR A 50 -3.45 -1.00 -18.19
C THR A 50 -2.28 -0.86 -19.16
N PHE A 51 -1.30 -1.76 -19.12
CA PHE A 51 -0.16 -1.78 -20.04
C PHE A 51 -0.60 -2.08 -21.48
N PHE A 52 -1.45 -3.08 -21.71
CA PHE A 52 -2.00 -3.38 -23.04
C PHE A 52 -2.78 -2.19 -23.60
N LYS A 53 -3.63 -1.53 -22.79
CA LYS A 53 -4.31 -0.30 -23.21
C LYS A 53 -3.33 0.83 -23.55
N ALA A 54 -2.23 0.96 -22.82
CA ALA A 54 -1.19 1.95 -23.10
C ALA A 54 -0.47 1.66 -24.42
N LEU A 55 -0.16 0.39 -24.71
CA LEU A 55 0.46 -0.04 -25.97
C LEU A 55 -0.45 0.27 -27.17
N LEU A 56 -1.74 -0.05 -27.06
CA LEU A 56 -2.76 0.20 -28.09
C LEU A 56 -3.13 1.68 -28.25
N GLY A 57 -2.59 2.59 -27.44
CA GLY A 57 -2.93 4.01 -27.48
C GLY A 57 -4.35 4.33 -26.99
N LEU A 58 -5.04 3.37 -26.36
CA LEU A 58 -6.41 3.52 -25.82
C LEU A 58 -6.43 4.19 -24.45
N SER A 59 -5.27 4.49 -23.86
CA SER A 59 -5.15 5.20 -22.59
C SER A 59 -5.09 6.71 -22.79
N LYS A 60 -5.99 7.42 -22.11
CA LYS A 60 -5.89 8.88 -21.94
C LYS A 60 -4.69 9.17 -21.04
N ALA A 61 -3.57 9.62 -21.62
CA ALA A 61 -2.40 10.04 -20.85
C ALA A 61 -2.74 11.36 -20.14
N GLY A 62 -2.84 11.33 -18.80
CA GLY A 62 -3.14 12.52 -18.00
C GLY A 62 -2.06 13.60 -18.06
N ASN A 63 -2.36 14.75 -17.44
CA ASN A 63 -1.34 15.74 -17.09
C ASN A 63 -0.38 15.04 -16.10
N GLY A 64 0.93 15.06 -16.40
CA GLY A 64 1.92 14.31 -15.63
C GLY A 64 2.02 14.77 -14.16
N LEU A 65 3.01 14.23 -13.44
CA LEU A 65 3.24 14.64 -12.05
C LEU A 65 3.75 16.09 -12.00
N THR A 66 2.95 16.98 -11.40
CA THR A 66 3.40 18.34 -11.07
C THR A 66 4.18 18.33 -9.74
N LEU A 67 5.00 19.36 -9.52
CA LEU A 67 5.75 19.50 -8.27
C LEU A 67 4.83 19.59 -7.04
N ASN A 68 3.66 20.21 -7.19
CA ASN A 68 2.66 20.30 -6.11
C ASN A 68 2.07 18.93 -5.78
N MET A 69 1.74 18.11 -6.80
CA MET A 69 1.29 16.73 -6.57
C MET A 69 2.36 15.92 -5.84
N PHE A 70 3.62 16.03 -6.28
CA PHE A 70 4.73 15.33 -5.63
C PHE A 70 4.90 15.76 -4.16
N ARG A 71 4.84 17.07 -3.87
CA ARG A 71 4.89 17.59 -2.49
C ARG A 71 3.74 17.08 -1.63
N ASN A 72 2.53 16.96 -2.18
CA ASN A 72 1.38 16.40 -1.46
C ASN A 72 1.52 14.89 -1.20
N MET A 73 2.21 14.16 -2.07
CA MET A 73 2.49 12.72 -1.88
C MET A 73 3.64 12.47 -0.89
N LEU A 74 4.52 13.44 -0.71
CA LEU A 74 5.76 13.29 0.05
C LEU A 74 5.54 12.82 1.51
N PRO A 75 4.58 13.35 2.30
CA PRO A 75 4.36 12.87 3.67
C PRO A 75 4.01 11.39 3.71
N GLY A 76 3.10 10.94 2.83
CA GLY A 76 2.70 9.54 2.75
C GLY A 76 3.84 8.62 2.30
N MET A 77 4.66 9.07 1.36
CA MET A 77 5.86 8.34 0.92
C MET A 77 6.88 8.17 2.06
N LEU A 78 7.10 9.22 2.86
CA LEU A 78 8.01 9.17 4.00
C LEU A 78 7.50 8.23 5.09
N ILE A 79 6.23 8.36 5.48
CA ILE A 79 5.60 7.48 6.48
C ILE A 79 5.68 6.01 6.03
N SER A 80 5.35 5.74 4.76
CA SER A 80 5.40 4.38 4.20
C SER A 80 6.83 3.82 4.16
N SER A 81 7.82 4.64 3.80
CA SER A 81 9.22 4.21 3.77
C SER A 81 9.74 3.86 5.16
N ILE A 82 9.46 4.72 6.16
CA ILE A 82 9.84 4.46 7.55
C ILE A 82 9.15 3.19 8.06
N TYR A 83 7.87 3.00 7.72
CA TYR A 83 7.13 1.79 8.07
C TYR A 83 7.77 0.53 7.50
N LEU A 84 8.03 0.50 6.18
CA LEU A 84 8.51 -0.69 5.46
C LEU A 84 9.94 -1.08 5.87
N PHE A 85 10.84 -0.11 6.02
CA PHE A 85 12.25 -0.39 6.26
C PHE A 85 12.61 -0.51 7.74
N PHE A 86 11.84 0.12 8.64
CA PHE A 86 12.17 0.19 10.06
C PHE A 86 11.00 -0.24 10.94
N ALA A 87 9.90 0.51 10.94
CA ALA A 87 8.90 0.40 12.01
C ALA A 87 8.27 -0.99 12.09
N ALA A 88 7.92 -1.61 10.95
CA ALA A 88 7.31 -2.94 10.94
C ALA A 88 8.22 -4.01 11.57
N LYS A 89 9.53 -3.92 11.37
CA LYS A 89 10.51 -4.85 11.93
C LYS A 89 10.74 -4.59 13.43
N PHE A 90 10.87 -3.34 13.85
CA PHE A 90 11.21 -2.99 15.24
C PHE A 90 10.00 -3.01 16.18
N LEU A 91 8.87 -2.43 15.77
CA LEU A 91 7.69 -2.30 16.62
C LEU A 91 6.76 -3.51 16.52
N GLY A 92 6.81 -4.26 15.41
CA GLY A 92 5.88 -5.34 15.10
C GLY A 92 4.77 -4.86 14.18
N PHE A 93 4.19 -5.80 13.43
CA PHE A 93 3.30 -5.47 12.32
C PHE A 93 2.05 -4.69 12.73
N TYR A 94 1.31 -5.13 13.75
CA TYR A 94 0.04 -4.47 14.09
C TYR A 94 0.28 -3.10 14.71
N THR A 95 1.24 -3.01 15.63
CA THR A 95 1.62 -1.74 16.28
C THR A 95 2.18 -0.72 15.27
N ALA A 96 3.10 -1.15 14.39
CA ALA A 96 3.63 -0.28 13.35
C ALA A 96 2.55 0.16 12.35
N THR A 97 1.64 -0.75 11.99
CA THR A 97 0.52 -0.45 11.08
C THR A 97 -0.43 0.56 11.71
N ALA A 98 -0.72 0.44 13.00
CA ALA A 98 -1.58 1.38 13.72
C ALA A 98 -1.00 2.80 13.70
N ILE A 99 0.30 2.93 14.00
CA ILE A 99 1.00 4.22 13.98
C ILE A 99 1.05 4.78 12.56
N ALA A 100 1.47 3.97 11.58
CA ALA A 100 1.58 4.41 10.19
C ALA A 100 0.22 4.85 9.63
N PHE A 101 -0.84 4.06 9.84
CA PHE A 101 -2.19 4.40 9.41
C PHE A 101 -2.70 5.67 10.10
N PHE A 102 -2.50 5.80 11.41
CA PHE A 102 -2.91 7.00 12.14
C PHE A 102 -2.18 8.26 11.66
N LEU A 103 -0.88 8.17 11.39
CA LEU A 103 -0.09 9.27 10.84
C LEU A 103 -0.52 9.62 9.42
N LEU A 104 -0.80 8.62 8.58
CA LEU A 104 -1.33 8.85 7.23
C LEU A 104 -2.69 9.53 7.29
N LEU A 105 -3.60 9.03 8.12
CA LEU A 105 -4.92 9.63 8.30
C LEU A 105 -4.79 11.07 8.80
N THR A 106 -3.92 11.31 9.78
CA THR A 106 -3.66 12.65 10.34
C THR A 106 -3.04 13.60 9.32
N ALA A 107 -2.16 13.12 8.45
CA ALA A 107 -1.47 13.93 7.46
C ALA A 107 -2.35 14.30 6.24
N TYR A 108 -3.33 13.44 5.91
CA TYR A 108 -4.19 13.61 4.74
C TYR A 108 -5.64 14.03 5.07
N ASP A 109 -6.04 13.98 6.33
CA ASP A 109 -7.33 14.50 6.79
C ASP A 109 -7.31 16.05 6.77
N PRO A 110 -8.22 16.71 6.02
CA PRO A 110 -8.27 18.16 5.93
C PRO A 110 -8.76 18.83 7.23
N GLU A 111 -9.30 18.08 8.20
CA GLU A 111 -9.79 18.62 9.47
C GLU A 111 -8.69 19.23 10.34
N SER A 112 -9.06 20.31 11.04
CA SER A 112 -8.13 21.07 11.88
C SER A 112 -7.60 20.25 13.06
N TYR A 113 -6.28 20.32 13.28
CA TYR A 113 -5.57 19.69 14.40
C TYR A 113 -6.03 20.18 15.78
N SER A 114 -6.69 21.33 15.88
CA SER A 114 -7.14 21.88 17.16
C SER A 114 -8.48 21.30 17.63
N SER A 115 -9.17 20.52 16.80
CA SER A 115 -10.49 20.00 17.13
C SER A 115 -10.41 18.64 17.83
N VAL A 116 -10.82 18.57 19.09
CA VAL A 116 -10.82 17.29 19.87
C VAL A 116 -11.67 16.22 19.17
N ASN A 117 -12.79 16.62 18.56
CA ASN A 117 -13.67 15.69 17.84
C ASN A 117 -12.99 15.02 16.65
N SER A 118 -12.09 15.70 15.93
CA SER A 118 -11.36 15.07 14.82
C SER A 118 -10.37 14.02 15.33
N TRP A 119 -9.66 14.31 16.43
CA TRP A 119 -8.76 13.34 17.07
C TRP A 119 -9.49 12.08 17.51
N VAL A 120 -10.66 12.21 18.12
CA VAL A 120 -11.48 11.06 18.51
C VAL A 120 -11.87 10.23 17.29
N LYS A 121 -12.32 10.87 16.20
CA LYS A 121 -12.63 10.16 14.94
C LYS A 121 -11.40 9.45 14.37
N ARG A 122 -10.24 10.10 14.34
CA ARG A 122 -8.98 9.52 13.84
C ARG A 122 -8.60 8.26 14.64
N ILE A 123 -8.71 8.32 15.97
CA ILE A 123 -8.43 7.17 16.83
C ILE A 123 -9.43 6.03 16.57
N ILE A 124 -10.73 6.33 16.49
CA ILE A 124 -11.76 5.32 16.22
C ILE A 124 -11.53 4.64 14.86
N ILE A 125 -11.30 5.43 13.81
CA ILE A 125 -11.07 4.90 12.45
C ILE A 125 -9.83 4.00 12.45
N THR A 126 -8.74 4.41 13.10
CA THR A 126 -7.53 3.58 13.24
C THR A 126 -7.82 2.28 14.00
N ALA A 127 -8.54 2.34 15.12
CA ALA A 127 -8.89 1.16 15.90
C ALA A 127 -9.74 0.18 15.09
N CYS A 128 -10.75 0.67 14.36
CA CYS A 128 -11.57 -0.14 13.46
C CYS A 128 -10.73 -0.77 12.34
N PHE A 129 -9.84 -0.01 11.71
CA PHE A 129 -8.94 -0.52 10.68
C PHE A 129 -8.06 -1.65 11.21
N ILE A 130 -7.45 -1.49 12.38
CA ILE A 130 -6.60 -2.51 13.00
C ILE A 130 -7.39 -3.74 13.39
N ALA A 131 -8.62 -3.58 13.90
CA ALA A 131 -9.49 -4.71 14.24
C ALA A 131 -9.83 -5.55 13.00
N ILE A 132 -10.15 -4.90 11.88
CA ILE A 132 -10.41 -5.57 10.60
C ILE A 132 -9.13 -6.29 10.13
N MET A 133 -7.99 -5.60 10.12
CA MET A 133 -6.72 -6.17 9.69
C MET A 133 -6.30 -7.38 10.54
N TYR A 134 -6.47 -7.30 11.87
CA TYR A 134 -6.20 -8.41 12.77
C TYR A 134 -7.10 -9.61 12.47
N THR A 135 -8.40 -9.36 12.26
CA THR A 135 -9.35 -10.42 11.90
C THR A 135 -8.95 -11.08 10.58
N LEU A 136 -8.66 -10.30 9.55
CA LEU A 136 -8.29 -10.81 8.24
C LEU A 136 -6.96 -11.58 8.28
N PHE A 137 -5.91 -10.99 8.85
CA PHE A 137 -4.55 -11.53 8.74
C PHE A 137 -4.23 -12.54 9.82
N ALA A 138 -4.59 -12.30 11.09
CA ALA A 138 -4.29 -13.23 12.16
C ALA A 138 -5.29 -14.39 12.23
N LYS A 139 -6.59 -14.12 12.04
CA LYS A 139 -7.64 -15.14 12.27
C LYS A 139 -8.03 -15.90 11.01
N ILE A 140 -8.23 -15.20 9.89
CA ILE A 140 -8.73 -15.83 8.66
C ILE A 140 -7.57 -16.41 7.84
N LEU A 141 -6.54 -15.59 7.58
CA LEU A 141 -5.47 -15.94 6.64
C LEU A 141 -4.21 -16.49 7.30
N VAL A 142 -4.12 -16.44 8.63
CA VAL A 142 -3.01 -16.98 9.44
C VAL A 142 -1.64 -16.56 8.90
N VAL A 143 -1.51 -15.28 8.54
CA VAL A 143 -0.30 -14.73 7.93
C VAL A 143 0.78 -14.53 8.99
N TYR A 144 2.02 -14.90 8.67
CA TYR A 144 3.17 -14.61 9.51
C TYR A 144 3.53 -13.13 9.42
N THR A 145 3.29 -12.41 10.50
CA THR A 145 3.64 -10.99 10.61
C THR A 145 5.00 -10.83 11.31
N PRO A 146 5.80 -9.80 10.94
CA PRO A 146 6.99 -9.44 11.69
C PRO A 146 6.67 -9.25 13.18
N ARG A 147 7.31 -10.06 14.03
CA ARG A 147 7.25 -9.92 15.49
C ARG A 147 8.32 -8.93 15.92
N GLY A 148 7.90 -7.73 16.30
CA GLY A 148 8.80 -6.71 16.87
C GLY A 148 8.70 -6.72 18.39
N MET A 149 8.97 -5.56 19.00
CA MET A 149 8.83 -5.37 20.45
C MET A 149 7.38 -5.54 20.94
N PHE A 150 6.42 -5.29 20.06
CA PHE A 150 4.99 -5.41 20.35
C PHE A 150 4.33 -6.37 19.34
N ILE A 151 3.11 -6.80 19.67
CA ILE A 151 2.29 -7.72 18.85
C ILE A 151 1.94 -7.05 17.51
#